data_AF-A0A2U2DIS1-F1
#
_entry.id   AF-A0A2U2DIS1-F1
#
_cell.length_a   1.000
_cell.length_b   1.000
_cell.length_c   1.000
_cell.angle_alpha   90.00
_cell.angle_beta   90.00
_cell.angle_gamma   90.00
#
_symmetry.space_group_name_H-M   'P 1'
#
loop_
_entity.id
_entity.type
_entity.pdbx_description
1 polymer ?
#
loop_
_entity_poly.entity_id
_entity_poly.type
_entity_poly.pdbx_seq_one_letter_code
_entity_poly.pdbx_strand_id
1 'polypeptide(L)'
;MATGSYDDFFGALRQRESSGNYAVVNSAGYAGAYQFGEAALFDLGYAARDSNLFDNRYTSGFTGKNGITSLQDFLSDKAEQDVAAASWFQMLWSRIRAADLEFYDGQTLNGVLLTKSGMIAASHLAGTGGLKTFIQSGGTKSAQDSNGTSVVNYLKLFAGYETPSTFIDNLEKGNSVKGGPGNDVFFTRAGDDRIDAGAGIDTARFSGSRAEYSIAADGSTTTVTSQREGHDTLTGVERLQFADGTLALDLQGSAGQAYRIYQAAFDRTPDADGLRYWIETMDTGATLLKVAQGFVGSSEFVSVYGAGVGNADYIARLYENVLGRAGEAGGIAYWEDRLVGGATKAEVLAGFSESAENILGVSASIADGIWYV
;
A
#
# COMPACT_ATOMS: atom_id res chain seq x y z
N MET A 1 2.56 -7.33 -14.34
CA MET A 1 1.92 -8.52 -13.74
C MET A 1 1.19 -9.26 -14.85
N ALA A 2 1.15 -10.59 -14.84
CA ALA A 2 0.29 -11.30 -15.78
C ALA A 2 -1.17 -10.93 -15.46
N THR A 3 -1.90 -10.49 -16.48
CA THR A 3 -3.33 -10.21 -16.39
C THR A 3 -4.05 -11.20 -17.28
N GLY A 4 -5.13 -11.81 -16.80
CA GLY A 4 -5.82 -12.84 -17.55
C GLY A 4 -7.16 -13.23 -16.94
N SER A 5 -7.88 -14.05 -17.67
CA SER A 5 -9.14 -14.64 -17.23
C SER A 5 -8.94 -15.59 -16.03
N TYR A 6 -10.05 -16.03 -15.43
CA TYR A 6 -10.00 -17.06 -14.40
C TYR A 6 -9.47 -18.42 -14.93
N ASP A 7 -9.63 -18.72 -16.22
CA ASP A 7 -9.04 -19.93 -16.82
C ASP A 7 -7.51 -19.80 -16.96
N ASP A 8 -7.02 -18.59 -17.26
CA ASP A 8 -5.58 -18.30 -17.29
C ASP A 8 -4.95 -18.46 -15.91
N PHE A 9 -5.69 -18.14 -14.83
CA PHE A 9 -5.25 -18.39 -13.46
C PHE A 9 -4.96 -19.88 -13.21
N PHE A 10 -5.82 -20.79 -13.69
CA PHE A 10 -5.61 -22.23 -13.56
C PHE A 10 -4.38 -22.67 -14.36
N GLY A 11 -4.23 -22.17 -15.59
CA GLY A 11 -3.06 -22.41 -16.43
C GLY A 11 -1.76 -22.00 -15.74
N ALA A 12 -1.71 -20.78 -15.22
CA ALA A 12 -0.55 -20.24 -14.53
C ALA A 12 -0.22 -20.99 -13.25
N LEU A 13 -1.24 -21.36 -12.47
CA LEU A 13 -1.03 -22.09 -11.21
C LEU A 13 -0.52 -23.51 -11.49
N ARG A 14 -1.11 -24.26 -12.42
CA ARG A 14 -0.59 -25.58 -12.83
C ARG A 14 0.85 -25.51 -13.34
N GLN A 15 1.15 -24.49 -14.15
CA GLN A 15 2.51 -24.28 -14.64
C GLN A 15 3.49 -24.02 -13.50
N ARG A 16 3.06 -23.26 -12.49
CA ARG A 16 3.87 -22.95 -11.31
C ARG A 16 4.07 -24.17 -10.40
N GLU A 17 3.02 -24.94 -10.15
CA GLU A 17 3.02 -26.05 -9.19
C GLU A 17 3.69 -27.32 -9.74
N SER A 18 3.48 -27.64 -11.02
CA SER A 18 3.87 -28.94 -11.59
C SER A 18 4.43 -28.87 -13.01
N SER A 19 4.68 -27.67 -13.54
CA SER A 19 4.93 -27.46 -14.97
C SER A 19 3.81 -28.04 -15.88
N GLY A 20 2.57 -28.03 -15.39
CA GLY A 20 1.39 -28.55 -16.11
C GLY A 20 1.25 -30.07 -16.11
N ASN A 21 1.98 -30.79 -15.26
CA ASN A 21 1.96 -32.26 -15.23
C ASN A 21 0.88 -32.80 -14.28
N TYR A 22 -0.19 -33.37 -14.85
CA TYR A 22 -1.30 -33.97 -14.10
C TYR A 22 -0.97 -35.31 -13.43
N ALA A 23 0.11 -35.98 -13.84
CA ALA A 23 0.45 -37.33 -13.37
C ALA A 23 1.59 -37.35 -12.34
N VAL A 24 2.06 -36.18 -11.89
CA VAL A 24 3.22 -36.08 -10.98
C VAL A 24 2.80 -36.14 -9.51
N VAL A 25 3.65 -36.77 -8.70
CA VAL A 25 3.63 -36.65 -7.24
C VAL A 25 5.02 -36.18 -6.82
N ASN A 26 5.12 -35.08 -6.06
CA ASN A 26 6.43 -34.61 -5.61
C ASN A 26 6.98 -35.44 -4.45
N SER A 27 8.21 -35.15 -4.02
CA SER A 27 8.88 -35.88 -2.94
C SER A 27 8.18 -35.80 -1.58
N ALA A 28 7.26 -34.85 -1.40
CA ALA A 28 6.46 -34.67 -0.19
C ALA A 28 5.03 -35.22 -0.33
N GLY A 29 4.71 -35.95 -1.41
CA GLY A 29 3.43 -36.64 -1.61
C GLY A 29 2.31 -35.77 -2.20
N TYR A 30 2.58 -34.52 -2.56
CA TYR A 30 1.57 -33.66 -3.20
C TYR A 30 1.31 -34.09 -4.65
N ALA A 31 0.04 -34.16 -5.03
CA ALA A 31 -0.43 -34.88 -6.20
C ALA A 31 -0.98 -33.99 -7.33
N GLY A 32 -0.63 -34.34 -8.55
CA GLY A 32 -1.26 -33.83 -9.77
C GLY A 32 -0.84 -32.42 -10.16
N ALA A 33 -1.57 -31.83 -11.10
CA ALA A 33 -1.17 -30.58 -11.75
C ALA A 33 -1.13 -29.38 -10.77
N TYR A 34 -1.92 -29.45 -9.69
CA TYR A 34 -2.03 -28.42 -8.66
C TYR A 34 -1.34 -28.82 -7.36
N GLN A 35 -0.60 -29.93 -7.33
CA GLN A 35 0.11 -30.39 -6.13
C GLN A 35 -0.81 -30.44 -4.90
N PHE A 36 -1.93 -31.14 -5.01
CA PHE A 36 -2.87 -31.30 -3.91
C PHE A 36 -2.27 -32.12 -2.77
N GLY A 37 -2.44 -31.63 -1.54
CA GLY A 37 -2.16 -32.40 -0.33
C GLY A 37 -3.38 -33.21 0.12
N GLU A 38 -3.14 -34.18 1.01
CA GLU A 38 -4.18 -35.07 1.53
C GLU A 38 -5.27 -34.31 2.30
N ALA A 39 -4.90 -33.34 3.14
CA ALA A 39 -5.87 -32.48 3.83
C ALA A 39 -6.82 -31.75 2.85
N ALA A 40 -6.30 -31.26 1.72
CA ALA A 40 -7.12 -30.58 0.73
C ALA A 40 -8.07 -31.56 0.02
N LEU A 41 -7.57 -32.74 -0.38
CA LEU A 41 -8.40 -33.78 -0.98
C LEU A 41 -9.43 -34.37 0.01
N PHE A 42 -9.11 -34.42 1.30
CA PHE A 42 -10.04 -34.78 2.35
C PHE A 42 -11.16 -33.76 2.50
N ASP A 43 -10.83 -32.46 2.58
CA ASP A 43 -11.83 -31.39 2.67
C ASP A 43 -12.75 -31.34 1.45
N LEU A 44 -12.23 -31.70 0.28
CA LEU A 44 -13.01 -31.86 -0.96
C LEU A 44 -13.79 -33.17 -1.03
N GLY A 45 -13.55 -34.10 -0.10
CA GLY A 45 -14.23 -35.39 0.00
C GLY A 45 -13.70 -36.48 -0.93
N TYR A 46 -12.52 -36.33 -1.55
CA TYR A 46 -11.86 -37.39 -2.32
C TYR A 46 -11.07 -38.36 -1.43
N ALA A 47 -10.32 -37.84 -0.45
CA ALA A 47 -9.53 -38.66 0.47
C ALA A 47 -10.33 -39.00 1.74
N ALA A 48 -10.16 -40.21 2.26
CA ALA A 48 -10.71 -40.60 3.55
C ALA A 48 -9.84 -40.10 4.70
N ARG A 49 -10.45 -39.84 5.86
CA ARG A 49 -9.69 -39.37 7.02
C ARG A 49 -8.76 -40.46 7.56
N ASP A 50 -7.52 -40.11 7.83
CA ASP A 50 -6.57 -40.95 8.57
C ASP A 50 -6.05 -40.25 9.84
N SER A 51 -5.00 -40.80 10.47
CA SER A 51 -4.42 -40.23 11.68
C SER A 51 -3.63 -38.93 11.48
N ASN A 52 -3.15 -38.66 10.26
CA ASN A 52 -2.33 -37.49 9.94
C ASN A 52 -2.50 -37.02 8.48
N LEU A 53 -3.49 -36.17 8.24
CA LEU A 53 -3.80 -35.60 6.92
C LEU A 53 -2.70 -34.69 6.31
N PHE A 54 -1.59 -34.45 7.03
CA PHE A 54 -0.52 -33.56 6.60
C PHE A 54 0.74 -34.29 6.14
N ASP A 55 0.77 -35.64 6.17
CA ASP A 55 1.91 -36.41 5.65
C ASP A 55 1.77 -36.84 4.17
N ASN A 56 0.59 -36.58 3.58
CA ASN A 56 0.24 -36.87 2.19
C ASN A 56 0.45 -38.34 1.80
N ARG A 57 0.14 -39.27 2.71
CA ARG A 57 0.29 -40.71 2.47
C ARG A 57 -1.00 -41.40 2.04
N TYR A 58 -2.15 -40.75 2.22
CA TYR A 58 -3.46 -41.26 1.82
C TYR A 58 -3.74 -42.64 2.42
N THR A 59 -3.36 -42.88 3.68
CA THR A 59 -3.29 -44.24 4.23
C THR A 59 -4.67 -44.89 4.38
N SER A 60 -5.71 -44.09 4.61
CA SER A 60 -7.11 -44.54 4.62
C SER A 60 -7.75 -44.64 3.23
N GLY A 61 -7.01 -44.32 2.16
CA GLY A 61 -7.49 -44.39 0.78
C GLY A 61 -8.45 -43.26 0.38
N PHE A 62 -9.22 -43.51 -0.68
CA PHE A 62 -10.15 -42.55 -1.29
C PHE A 62 -11.61 -42.98 -1.10
N THR A 63 -12.53 -42.02 -1.14
CA THR A 63 -13.95 -42.22 -0.81
C THR A 63 -14.78 -42.78 -1.96
N GLY A 64 -14.27 -42.75 -3.20
CA GLY A 64 -15.02 -43.07 -4.41
C GLY A 64 -15.77 -41.88 -5.02
N LYS A 65 -15.61 -40.66 -4.48
CA LYS A 65 -16.23 -39.45 -5.04
C LYS A 65 -15.91 -39.31 -6.53
N ASN A 66 -16.93 -39.13 -7.35
CA ASN A 66 -16.83 -38.99 -8.81
C ASN A 66 -16.05 -40.12 -9.50
N GLY A 67 -16.06 -41.33 -8.92
CA GLY A 67 -15.34 -42.48 -9.47
C GLY A 67 -13.87 -42.55 -9.09
N ILE A 68 -13.35 -41.62 -8.28
CA ILE A 68 -11.97 -41.63 -7.81
C ILE A 68 -11.85 -42.55 -6.59
N THR A 69 -11.33 -43.75 -6.79
CA THR A 69 -11.16 -44.78 -5.74
C THR A 69 -9.71 -44.96 -5.29
N SER A 70 -8.76 -44.32 -5.97
CA SER A 70 -7.33 -44.35 -5.65
C SER A 70 -6.62 -43.08 -6.10
N LEU A 71 -5.40 -42.88 -5.60
CA LEU A 71 -4.53 -41.79 -6.06
C LEU A 71 -4.24 -41.91 -7.57
N GLN A 72 -4.10 -43.13 -8.08
CA GLN A 72 -3.88 -43.36 -9.51
C GLN A 72 -5.07 -42.93 -10.36
N ASP A 73 -6.30 -43.15 -9.89
CA ASP A 73 -7.51 -42.66 -10.57
C ASP A 73 -7.48 -41.13 -10.65
N PHE A 74 -7.18 -40.47 -9.53
CA PHE A 74 -7.09 -39.01 -9.46
C PHE A 74 -6.01 -38.44 -10.40
N LEU A 75 -4.82 -39.05 -10.43
CA LEU A 75 -3.71 -38.63 -11.31
C LEU A 75 -3.99 -38.87 -12.80
N SER A 76 -4.88 -39.81 -13.12
CA SER A 76 -5.24 -40.16 -14.50
C SER A 76 -6.38 -39.31 -15.05
N ASP A 77 -7.22 -38.74 -14.19
CA ASP A 77 -8.36 -37.91 -14.59
C ASP A 77 -8.04 -36.40 -14.51
N LYS A 78 -7.66 -35.83 -15.65
CA LYS A 78 -7.33 -34.40 -15.75
C LYS A 78 -8.53 -33.50 -15.50
N ALA A 79 -9.70 -33.89 -16.01
CA ALA A 79 -10.91 -33.08 -15.87
C ALA A 79 -11.32 -33.03 -14.40
N GLU A 80 -11.21 -34.15 -13.69
CA GLU A 80 -11.55 -34.20 -12.27
C GLU A 80 -10.56 -33.41 -11.41
N GLN A 81 -9.27 -33.37 -11.76
CA GLN A 81 -8.31 -32.47 -11.08
C GLN A 81 -8.68 -31.00 -11.24
N ASP A 82 -9.14 -30.58 -12.43
CA ASP A 82 -9.59 -29.21 -12.66
C ASP A 82 -10.89 -28.88 -11.91
N VAL A 83 -11.83 -29.83 -11.83
CA VAL A 83 -13.04 -29.72 -11.00
C VAL A 83 -12.70 -29.62 -9.50
N ALA A 84 -11.75 -30.42 -9.03
CA ALA A 84 -11.24 -30.37 -7.67
C ALA A 84 -10.58 -29.01 -7.37
N ALA A 85 -9.77 -28.47 -8.30
CA ALA A 85 -9.16 -27.15 -8.19
C ALA A 85 -10.19 -26.03 -8.09
N ALA A 86 -11.20 -26.01 -8.96
CA ALA A 86 -12.28 -25.03 -8.89
C ALA A 86 -13.02 -25.08 -7.55
N SER A 87 -13.34 -26.28 -7.07
CA SER A 87 -13.98 -26.48 -5.76
C SER A 87 -13.09 -26.04 -4.61
N TRP A 88 -11.78 -26.31 -4.69
CA TRP A 88 -10.80 -25.92 -3.69
C TRP A 88 -10.66 -24.41 -3.58
N PHE A 89 -10.55 -23.70 -4.71
CA PHE A 89 -10.42 -22.23 -4.71
C PHE A 89 -11.67 -21.53 -4.16
N GLN A 90 -12.87 -22.04 -4.48
CA GLN A 90 -14.11 -21.57 -3.87
C GLN A 90 -14.13 -21.79 -2.35
N MET A 91 -13.62 -22.92 -1.88
CA MET A 91 -13.52 -23.21 -0.45
C MET A 91 -12.45 -22.34 0.23
N LEU A 92 -11.31 -22.10 -0.40
CA LEU A 92 -10.29 -21.17 0.11
C LEU A 92 -10.84 -19.76 0.23
N TRP A 93 -11.56 -19.26 -0.78
CA TRP A 93 -12.22 -17.96 -0.69
C TRP A 93 -13.22 -17.91 0.48
N SER A 94 -14.00 -18.98 0.68
CA SER A 94 -14.93 -19.09 1.82
C SER A 94 -14.20 -19.06 3.17
N ARG A 95 -13.00 -19.66 3.27
CA ARG A 95 -12.16 -19.64 4.47
C ARG A 95 -11.50 -18.27 4.71
N ILE A 96 -11.08 -17.58 3.65
CA ILE A 96 -10.58 -16.20 3.71
C ILE A 96 -11.67 -15.30 4.29
N ARG A 97 -12.90 -15.44 3.78
CA ARG A 97 -14.07 -14.70 4.28
C ARG A 97 -14.44 -15.00 5.73
N ALA A 98 -14.43 -16.28 6.10
CA ALA A 98 -14.68 -16.67 7.49
C ALA A 98 -13.62 -16.13 8.47
N ALA A 99 -12.49 -15.65 7.97
CA ALA A 99 -11.42 -15.04 8.74
C ALA A 99 -11.38 -13.50 8.61
N ASP A 100 -12.39 -12.88 7.99
CA ASP A 100 -12.48 -11.43 7.74
C ASP A 100 -11.30 -10.86 6.93
N LEU A 101 -10.63 -11.71 6.13
CA LEU A 101 -9.47 -11.30 5.35
C LEU A 101 -9.87 -10.71 3.99
N GLU A 102 -11.09 -10.94 3.53
CA GLU A 102 -11.62 -10.40 2.27
C GLU A 102 -11.61 -8.88 2.22
N PHE A 103 -11.70 -8.18 3.36
CA PHE A 103 -11.64 -6.71 3.43
C PHE A 103 -10.30 -6.14 2.96
N TYR A 104 -9.27 -6.99 2.83
CA TYR A 104 -7.99 -6.62 2.26
C TYR A 104 -7.95 -6.77 0.73
N ASP A 105 -8.98 -7.29 0.08
CA ASP A 105 -9.06 -7.32 -1.39
C ASP A 105 -9.01 -5.90 -1.96
N GLY A 106 -8.10 -5.67 -2.90
CA GLY A 106 -7.77 -4.37 -3.47
C GLY A 106 -6.80 -3.52 -2.62
N GLN A 107 -6.51 -3.90 -1.38
CA GLN A 107 -5.61 -3.13 -0.52
C GLN A 107 -4.14 -3.40 -0.78
N THR A 108 -3.30 -2.41 -0.47
CA THR A 108 -1.85 -2.58 -0.50
C THR A 108 -1.32 -2.53 0.92
N LEU A 109 -0.62 -3.60 1.33
CA LEU A 109 0.11 -3.67 2.61
C LEU A 109 1.61 -3.80 2.36
N ASN A 110 2.39 -2.88 2.89
CA ASN A 110 3.85 -2.82 2.79
C ASN A 110 4.33 -3.02 1.34
N GLY A 111 3.68 -2.32 0.39
CA GLY A 111 3.95 -2.40 -1.04
C GLY A 111 3.48 -3.68 -1.75
N VAL A 112 2.68 -4.53 -1.10
CA VAL A 112 2.08 -5.73 -1.70
C VAL A 112 0.58 -5.52 -1.90
N LEU A 113 0.16 -5.43 -3.17
CA LEU A 113 -1.25 -5.46 -3.54
C LEU A 113 -1.85 -6.84 -3.23
N LEU A 114 -2.92 -6.84 -2.45
CA LEU A 114 -3.77 -8.00 -2.23
C LEU A 114 -4.93 -7.94 -3.22
N THR A 115 -5.09 -9.00 -4.00
CA THR A 115 -6.28 -9.21 -4.83
C THR A 115 -6.87 -10.57 -4.52
N LYS A 116 -8.16 -10.74 -4.80
CA LYS A 116 -8.86 -12.02 -4.62
C LYS A 116 -8.10 -13.23 -5.18
N SER A 117 -7.63 -13.15 -6.42
CA SER A 117 -6.85 -14.22 -7.06
C SER A 117 -5.49 -14.44 -6.38
N GLY A 118 -4.78 -13.36 -6.02
CA GLY A 118 -3.51 -13.44 -5.31
C GLY A 118 -3.65 -14.08 -3.93
N MET A 119 -4.70 -13.71 -3.19
CA MET A 119 -5.00 -14.22 -1.85
C MET A 119 -5.38 -15.70 -1.86
N ILE A 120 -6.13 -16.14 -2.87
CA ILE A 120 -6.47 -17.56 -3.06
C ILE A 120 -5.23 -18.37 -3.40
N ALA A 121 -4.37 -17.90 -4.31
CA ALA A 121 -3.12 -18.56 -4.63
C ALA A 121 -2.20 -18.65 -3.39
N ALA A 122 -2.02 -17.55 -2.67
CA ALA A 122 -1.24 -17.53 -1.43
C ALA A 122 -1.78 -18.51 -0.38
N SER A 123 -3.11 -18.63 -0.28
CA SER A 123 -3.77 -19.58 0.61
C SER A 123 -3.67 -21.04 0.12
N HIS A 124 -3.56 -21.27 -1.18
CA HIS A 124 -3.26 -22.59 -1.74
C HIS A 124 -1.84 -23.03 -1.37
N LEU A 125 -0.86 -22.11 -1.43
CA LEU A 125 0.53 -22.39 -1.06
C LEU A 125 0.72 -22.67 0.44
N ALA A 126 0.24 -21.77 1.30
CA ALA A 126 0.59 -21.76 2.72
C ALA A 126 -0.63 -21.87 3.68
N GLY A 127 -1.80 -22.20 3.15
CA GLY A 127 -3.05 -22.16 3.89
C GLY A 127 -3.53 -20.73 4.20
N THR A 128 -4.79 -20.60 4.59
CA THR A 128 -5.35 -19.29 5.01
C THR A 128 -4.68 -18.73 6.27
N GLY A 129 -4.07 -19.59 7.10
CA GLY A 129 -3.26 -19.17 8.26
C GLY A 129 -1.97 -18.43 7.85
N GLY A 130 -1.34 -18.83 6.74
CA GLY A 130 -0.18 -18.13 6.18
C GLY A 130 -0.55 -16.72 5.69
N LEU A 131 -1.66 -16.59 4.95
CA LEU A 131 -2.19 -15.30 4.52
C LEU A 131 -2.57 -14.41 5.71
N LYS A 132 -3.28 -14.98 6.71
CA LYS A 132 -3.63 -14.28 7.95
C LYS A 132 -2.41 -13.73 8.67
N THR A 133 -1.35 -14.52 8.76
CA THR A 133 -0.08 -14.10 9.39
C THR A 133 0.54 -12.91 8.66
N PHE A 134 0.52 -12.92 7.33
CA PHE A 134 1.00 -11.79 6.52
C PHE A 134 0.18 -10.52 6.79
N ILE A 135 -1.15 -10.60 6.66
CA ILE A 135 -2.06 -9.47 6.87
C ILE A 135 -1.94 -8.91 8.28
N GLN A 136 -2.04 -9.76 9.31
CA GLN A 136 -1.98 -9.33 10.72
C GLN A 136 -0.63 -8.76 11.14
N SER A 137 0.42 -8.99 10.35
CA SER A 137 1.74 -8.41 10.57
C SER A 137 1.94 -7.07 9.85
N GLY A 138 0.89 -6.52 9.21
CA GLY A 138 1.01 -5.33 8.37
C GLY A 138 1.93 -5.56 7.17
N GLY A 139 1.91 -6.77 6.60
CA GLY A 139 2.74 -7.12 5.44
C GLY A 139 4.24 -7.36 5.73
N THR A 140 4.63 -7.58 6.98
CA THR A 140 6.06 -7.78 7.36
C THR A 140 6.48 -9.25 7.47
N LYS A 141 5.56 -10.16 7.81
CA LYS A 141 5.83 -11.60 7.92
C LYS A 141 5.32 -12.34 6.71
N SER A 142 6.14 -13.17 6.08
CA SER A 142 5.73 -14.04 4.98
C SER A 142 6.11 -15.48 5.24
N ALA A 143 5.12 -16.36 5.37
CA ALA A 143 5.35 -17.81 5.36
C ALA A 143 6.00 -18.23 4.04
N GLN A 144 6.80 -19.30 4.09
CA GLN A 144 7.50 -19.89 2.96
C GLN A 144 7.28 -21.41 2.92
N ASP A 145 7.24 -21.98 1.72
CA ASP A 145 7.29 -23.43 1.53
C ASP A 145 8.73 -23.97 1.68
N SER A 146 8.90 -25.29 1.55
CA SER A 146 10.22 -25.95 1.61
C SER A 146 11.17 -25.56 0.47
N ASN A 147 10.67 -24.92 -0.60
CA ASN A 147 11.45 -24.44 -1.72
C ASN A 147 11.81 -22.94 -1.59
N GLY A 148 11.44 -22.29 -0.47
CA GLY A 148 11.64 -20.86 -0.24
C GLY A 148 10.65 -19.95 -0.98
N THR A 149 9.60 -20.51 -1.59
CA THR A 149 8.51 -19.75 -2.20
C THR A 149 7.66 -19.14 -1.11
N SER A 150 7.47 -17.83 -1.15
CA SER A 150 6.76 -17.09 -0.11
C SER A 150 5.30 -16.79 -0.47
N VAL A 151 4.47 -16.55 0.55
CA VAL A 151 3.12 -15.97 0.41
C VAL A 151 3.14 -14.69 -0.43
N VAL A 152 4.12 -13.81 -0.20
CA VAL A 152 4.28 -12.56 -0.97
C VAL A 152 4.54 -12.83 -2.46
N ASN A 153 5.31 -13.88 -2.79
CA ASN A 153 5.54 -14.23 -4.18
C ASN A 153 4.22 -14.61 -4.88
N TYR A 154 3.34 -15.35 -4.21
CA TYR A 154 2.06 -15.77 -4.79
C TYR A 154 1.06 -14.63 -4.86
N LEU A 155 1.00 -13.78 -3.84
CA LEU A 155 0.21 -12.54 -3.89
C LEU A 155 0.56 -11.72 -5.15
N LYS A 156 1.86 -11.52 -5.42
CA LYS A 156 2.33 -10.73 -6.57
C LYS A 156 2.16 -11.45 -7.92
N LEU A 157 2.49 -12.75 -7.97
CA LEU A 157 2.46 -13.51 -9.22
C LEU A 157 1.04 -13.68 -9.76
N PHE A 158 0.07 -13.81 -8.87
CA PHE A 158 -1.32 -14.09 -9.21
C PHE A 158 -2.27 -12.90 -9.00
N ALA A 159 -1.74 -11.69 -8.75
CA ALA A 159 -2.57 -10.52 -8.48
C ALA A 159 -3.50 -10.13 -9.64
N GLY A 160 -3.08 -10.35 -10.89
CA GLY A 160 -3.74 -9.77 -12.07
C GLY A 160 -4.84 -10.62 -12.72
N TYR A 161 -5.26 -11.73 -12.11
CA TYR A 161 -6.25 -12.61 -12.71
C TYR A 161 -7.67 -12.25 -12.29
N GLU A 162 -8.60 -12.32 -13.24
CA GLU A 162 -10.03 -12.21 -12.96
C GLU A 162 -10.50 -13.37 -12.09
N THR A 163 -11.58 -13.13 -11.34
CA THR A 163 -12.24 -14.15 -10.51
C THR A 163 -13.74 -14.17 -10.82
N PRO A 164 -14.40 -15.34 -10.72
CA PRO A 164 -15.80 -15.45 -11.07
C PRO A 164 -16.68 -14.71 -10.04
N SER A 165 -17.86 -14.27 -10.49
CA SER A 165 -18.85 -13.62 -9.61
C SER A 165 -19.36 -14.55 -8.49
N THR A 166 -19.13 -15.86 -8.58
CA THR A 166 -19.42 -16.82 -7.50
C THR A 166 -18.53 -16.62 -6.28
N PHE A 167 -17.43 -15.87 -6.39
CA PHE A 167 -16.61 -15.46 -5.26
C PHE A 167 -17.20 -14.22 -4.60
N ILE A 168 -18.39 -14.41 -4.01
CA ILE A 168 -19.14 -13.39 -3.30
C ILE A 168 -18.28 -12.78 -2.19
N ASP A 169 -18.29 -11.46 -2.07
CA ASP A 169 -17.71 -10.68 -0.99
C ASP A 169 -18.77 -9.78 -0.33
N ASN A 170 -18.36 -9.03 0.68
CA ASN A 170 -19.19 -8.09 1.43
C ASN A 170 -18.38 -6.83 1.74
N LEU A 171 -17.60 -6.35 0.76
CA LEU A 171 -16.69 -5.21 0.94
C LEU A 171 -17.44 -3.90 1.22
N GLU A 172 -18.68 -3.78 0.72
CA GLU A 172 -19.53 -2.58 0.83
C GLU A 172 -20.31 -2.46 2.17
N LYS A 173 -19.74 -2.96 3.27
CA LYS A 173 -20.29 -2.80 4.63
C LYS A 173 -19.24 -2.06 5.47
N GLY A 174 -19.59 -1.59 6.68
CA GLY A 174 -18.57 -1.07 7.59
C GLY A 174 -17.55 -2.14 8.01
N ASN A 175 -16.28 -1.93 7.67
CA ASN A 175 -15.17 -2.85 7.91
C ASN A 175 -14.13 -2.26 8.86
N SER A 176 -13.25 -3.12 9.37
CA SER A 176 -12.05 -2.67 10.10
C SER A 176 -10.80 -3.24 9.46
N VAL A 177 -9.95 -2.35 8.96
CA VAL A 177 -8.73 -2.68 8.24
C VAL A 177 -7.54 -2.06 8.96
N LYS A 178 -6.44 -2.81 9.06
CA LYS A 178 -5.21 -2.36 9.68
C LYS A 178 -4.04 -2.46 8.71
N GLY A 179 -3.26 -1.39 8.65
CA GLY A 179 -2.00 -1.36 7.93
C GLY A 179 -0.82 -1.87 8.73
N GLY A 180 0.36 -1.45 8.31
CA GLY A 180 1.65 -1.86 8.83
C GLY A 180 2.62 -0.69 8.99
N PRO A 181 3.93 -0.97 8.99
CA PRO A 181 4.98 0.05 9.09
C PRO A 181 5.47 0.61 7.74
N GLY A 182 4.83 0.24 6.64
CA GLY A 182 5.18 0.70 5.30
C GLY A 182 4.03 1.45 4.67
N ASN A 183 4.30 2.15 3.56
CA ASN A 183 3.28 2.94 2.86
C ASN A 183 2.17 2.03 2.30
N ASP A 184 0.98 2.18 2.83
CA ASP A 184 -0.19 1.36 2.56
C ASP A 184 -1.26 2.13 1.77
N VAL A 185 -2.12 1.37 1.08
CA VAL A 185 -3.22 1.94 0.30
C VAL A 185 -4.53 1.26 0.66
N PHE A 186 -5.45 2.07 1.17
CA PHE A 186 -6.79 1.70 1.60
C PHE A 186 -7.84 2.22 0.61
N PHE A 187 -8.85 1.42 0.28
CA PHE A 187 -9.99 1.79 -0.53
C PHE A 187 -11.15 1.72 0.44
N THR A 188 -11.73 2.87 0.80
CA THR A 188 -12.76 2.90 1.85
C THR A 188 -14.02 2.19 1.40
N ARG A 189 -14.45 2.47 0.15
CA ARG A 189 -15.70 1.93 -0.46
C ARG A 189 -16.92 2.38 0.35
N ALA A 190 -18.08 1.76 0.12
CA ALA A 190 -19.26 2.04 0.93
C ALA A 190 -19.21 1.32 2.28
N GLY A 191 -19.60 2.03 3.33
CA GLY A 191 -19.62 1.49 4.69
C GLY A 191 -19.26 2.57 5.70
N ASP A 192 -19.43 2.27 6.98
CA ASP A 192 -18.78 3.09 8.00
C ASP A 192 -17.48 2.38 8.37
N ASP A 193 -16.39 2.68 7.65
CA ASP A 193 -15.14 1.95 7.78
C ASP A 193 -14.23 2.52 8.86
N ARG A 194 -13.42 1.64 9.47
CA ARG A 194 -12.37 2.02 10.41
C ARG A 194 -11.01 1.56 9.90
N ILE A 195 -10.17 2.52 9.53
CA ILE A 195 -8.81 2.27 9.04
C ILE A 195 -7.80 2.77 10.07
N ASP A 196 -6.92 1.87 10.49
CA ASP A 196 -5.72 2.15 11.30
C ASP A 196 -4.52 1.83 10.43
N ALA A 197 -4.01 2.83 9.72
CA ALA A 197 -3.02 2.64 8.66
C ALA A 197 -1.61 2.35 9.17
N GLY A 198 -1.31 2.72 10.42
CA GLY A 198 -0.05 2.39 11.07
C GLY A 198 1.00 3.48 10.89
N ALA A 199 2.18 3.09 10.42
CA ALA A 199 3.29 4.00 10.20
C ALA A 199 3.73 3.95 8.74
N GLY A 200 4.18 5.08 8.22
CA GLY A 200 4.49 5.22 6.80
C GLY A 200 3.86 6.50 6.29
N ILE A 201 3.79 6.62 4.96
CA ILE A 201 2.92 7.57 4.29
C ILE A 201 1.77 6.78 3.68
N ASP A 202 0.63 6.81 4.34
CA ASP A 202 -0.51 5.97 4.03
C ASP A 202 -1.60 6.73 3.28
N THR A 203 -2.26 6.03 2.36
CA THR A 203 -3.27 6.63 1.48
C THR A 203 -4.63 5.97 1.66
N ALA A 204 -5.65 6.76 2.02
CA ALA A 204 -7.05 6.37 1.87
C ALA A 204 -7.59 6.89 0.53
N ARG A 205 -8.18 6.00 -0.26
CA ARG A 205 -8.74 6.27 -1.58
C ARG A 205 -10.25 6.27 -1.54
N PHE A 206 -10.81 7.32 -2.10
CA PHE A 206 -12.24 7.58 -2.25
C PHE A 206 -12.61 7.58 -3.73
N SER A 207 -13.80 7.09 -4.07
CA SER A 207 -14.22 6.95 -5.47
C SER A 207 -14.67 8.25 -6.14
N GLY A 208 -15.07 9.26 -5.37
CA GLY A 208 -15.58 10.53 -5.88
C GLY A 208 -14.61 11.70 -5.79
N SER A 209 -15.07 12.85 -6.25
CA SER A 209 -14.37 14.12 -6.15
C SER A 209 -14.36 14.68 -4.73
N ARG A 210 -13.34 15.47 -4.35
CA ARG A 210 -13.18 16.05 -3.01
C ARG A 210 -14.41 16.82 -2.53
N ALA A 211 -15.15 17.47 -3.42
CA ALA A 211 -16.33 18.27 -3.09
C ALA A 211 -17.52 17.42 -2.56
N GLU A 212 -17.51 16.10 -2.80
CA GLU A 212 -18.56 15.19 -2.33
C GLU A 212 -18.36 14.75 -0.87
N TYR A 213 -17.24 15.11 -0.25
CA TYR A 213 -16.83 14.63 1.06
C TYR A 213 -16.69 15.77 2.08
N SER A 214 -17.21 15.53 3.27
CA SER A 214 -16.89 16.31 4.47
C SER A 214 -15.72 15.67 5.21
N ILE A 215 -14.78 16.48 5.67
CA ILE A 215 -13.57 16.02 6.37
C ILE A 215 -13.51 16.75 7.70
N ALA A 216 -13.33 16.01 8.80
CA ALA A 216 -13.17 16.54 10.14
C ALA A 216 -12.00 15.84 10.84
N ALA A 217 -11.06 16.61 11.36
CA ALA A 217 -9.94 16.09 12.14
C ALA A 217 -10.18 16.32 13.65
N ASP A 218 -9.95 15.28 14.46
CA ASP A 218 -9.95 15.32 15.91
C ASP A 218 -8.73 14.54 16.45
N GLY A 219 -7.71 15.28 16.89
CA GLY A 219 -6.43 14.71 17.29
C GLY A 219 -5.78 13.92 16.16
N SER A 220 -5.52 12.62 16.38
CA SER A 220 -4.95 11.71 15.37
C SER A 220 -6.00 11.05 14.48
N THR A 221 -7.28 11.36 14.68
CA THR A 221 -8.39 10.73 13.96
C THR A 221 -8.93 11.68 12.90
N THR A 222 -9.05 11.23 11.67
CA THR A 222 -9.74 11.95 10.60
C THR A 222 -11.02 11.23 10.25
N THR A 223 -12.14 11.93 10.30
CA THR A 223 -13.44 11.43 9.83
C THR A 223 -13.69 11.97 8.43
N VAL A 224 -13.99 11.08 7.50
CA VAL A 224 -14.38 11.44 6.13
C VAL A 224 -15.81 10.93 5.90
N THR A 225 -16.69 11.78 5.40
CA THR A 225 -18.12 11.46 5.27
C THR A 225 -18.64 11.81 3.90
N SER A 226 -19.40 10.90 3.29
CA SER A 226 -20.18 11.16 2.08
C SER A 226 -21.49 10.36 2.06
N GLN A 227 -22.42 10.72 1.18
CA GLN A 227 -23.65 9.95 1.00
C GLN A 227 -23.43 8.60 0.33
N ARG A 228 -22.38 8.49 -0.50
CA ARG A 228 -22.08 7.27 -1.26
C ARG A 228 -21.29 6.27 -0.44
N GLU A 229 -20.25 6.77 0.23
CA GLU A 229 -19.26 5.92 0.89
C GLU A 229 -19.46 5.81 2.40
N GLY A 230 -20.32 6.61 3.04
CA GLY A 230 -20.63 6.47 4.47
C GLY A 230 -19.76 7.35 5.38
N HIS A 231 -19.55 6.92 6.62
CA HIS A 231 -18.79 7.63 7.66
C HIS A 231 -17.50 6.88 8.03
N ASP A 232 -16.41 7.23 7.37
CA ASP A 232 -15.11 6.60 7.56
C ASP A 232 -14.32 7.25 8.69
N THR A 233 -13.71 6.42 9.54
CA THR A 233 -12.81 6.84 10.62
C THR A 233 -11.39 6.36 10.36
N LEU A 234 -10.48 7.30 10.13
CA LEU A 234 -9.11 7.06 9.72
C LEU A 234 -8.13 7.45 10.82
N THR A 235 -7.08 6.65 11.03
CA THR A 235 -5.96 6.97 11.93
C THR A 235 -4.66 6.61 11.24
N GLY A 236 -3.65 7.48 11.35
CA GLY A 236 -2.34 7.29 10.70
C GLY A 236 -2.37 7.39 9.18
N VAL A 237 -3.36 8.11 8.60
CA VAL A 237 -3.46 8.33 7.15
C VAL A 237 -2.98 9.73 6.82
N GLU A 238 -1.95 9.84 5.99
CA GLU A 238 -1.37 11.13 5.59
C GLU A 238 -1.94 11.64 4.26
N ARG A 239 -2.56 10.77 3.44
CA ARG A 239 -3.09 11.13 2.12
C ARG A 239 -4.56 10.71 1.99
N LEU A 240 -5.43 11.67 1.68
CA LEU A 240 -6.80 11.40 1.25
C LEU A 240 -6.87 11.63 -0.27
N GLN A 241 -6.89 10.54 -1.03
CA GLN A 241 -6.93 10.57 -2.48
C GLN A 241 -8.37 10.46 -2.99
N PHE A 242 -8.78 11.46 -3.76
CA PHE A 242 -10.07 11.57 -4.42
C PHE A 242 -9.90 11.40 -5.92
N ALA A 243 -11.01 11.35 -6.66
CA ALA A 243 -11.00 11.24 -8.12
C ALA A 243 -10.37 12.46 -8.83
N ASP A 244 -10.33 13.62 -8.18
CA ASP A 244 -9.91 14.91 -8.73
C ASP A 244 -8.64 15.50 -8.07
N GLY A 245 -8.03 14.79 -7.14
CA GLY A 245 -6.78 15.21 -6.49
C GLY A 245 -6.56 14.58 -5.12
N THR A 246 -5.56 15.06 -4.39
CA THR A 246 -5.17 14.51 -3.09
C THR A 246 -5.09 15.62 -2.05
N LEU A 247 -5.67 15.37 -0.88
CA LEU A 247 -5.48 16.19 0.32
C LEU A 247 -4.42 15.52 1.20
N ALA A 248 -3.28 16.18 1.40
CA ALA A 248 -2.28 15.76 2.37
C ALA A 248 -2.55 16.33 3.76
N LEU A 249 -2.39 15.49 4.79
CA LEU A 249 -2.68 15.79 6.19
C LEU A 249 -1.41 15.91 7.05
N ASP A 250 -0.25 15.51 6.54
CA ASP A 250 1.06 15.59 7.21
C ASP A 250 1.64 17.02 7.17
N LEU A 251 0.99 17.94 7.88
CA LEU A 251 1.39 19.36 7.96
C LEU A 251 2.78 19.58 8.58
N GLN A 252 3.30 18.58 9.28
CA GLN A 252 4.67 18.57 9.83
C GLN A 252 5.60 17.61 9.07
N GLY A 253 5.06 16.79 8.15
CA GLY A 253 5.80 15.84 7.33
C GLY A 253 6.17 16.40 5.96
N SER A 254 6.28 15.51 4.97
CA SER A 254 6.67 15.83 3.59
C SER A 254 5.85 16.96 2.99
N ALA A 255 4.51 16.90 3.13
CA ALA A 255 3.65 17.91 2.51
C ALA A 255 3.81 19.29 3.12
N GLY A 256 3.84 19.37 4.46
CA GLY A 256 4.08 20.62 5.17
C GLY A 256 5.45 21.22 4.84
N GLN A 257 6.49 20.39 4.81
CA GLN A 257 7.85 20.81 4.45
C GLN A 257 7.94 21.32 3.02
N ALA A 258 7.34 20.60 2.06
CA ALA A 258 7.29 21.01 0.66
C ALA A 258 6.57 22.35 0.48
N TYR A 259 5.45 22.56 1.18
CA TYR A 259 4.71 23.82 1.13
C TYR A 259 5.55 24.98 1.70
N ARG A 260 6.10 24.81 2.91
CA ARG A 260 6.88 25.85 3.61
C ARG A 260 8.12 26.26 2.82
N ILE A 261 8.84 25.31 2.24
CA ILE A 261 10.06 25.64 1.51
C ILE A 261 9.76 26.32 0.17
N TYR A 262 8.62 26.01 -0.45
CA TYR A 262 8.16 26.71 -1.65
C TYR A 262 7.87 28.18 -1.35
N GLN A 263 7.09 28.43 -0.29
CA GLN A 263 6.76 29.78 0.14
C GLN A 263 8.03 30.52 0.58
N ALA A 264 8.92 29.86 1.31
CA ALA A 264 10.16 30.47 1.75
C ALA A 264 11.09 30.84 0.59
N ALA A 265 11.11 30.05 -0.48
CA ALA A 265 11.94 30.30 -1.66
C ALA A 265 11.37 31.41 -2.56
N PHE A 266 10.05 31.55 -2.66
CA PHE A 266 9.44 32.38 -3.73
C PHE A 266 8.42 33.39 -3.25
N ASP A 267 8.14 33.47 -1.95
CA ASP A 267 7.16 34.40 -1.33
C ASP A 267 5.78 34.34 -2.01
N ARG A 268 5.32 33.13 -2.31
CA ARG A 268 4.02 32.89 -2.95
C ARG A 268 3.45 31.54 -2.54
N THR A 269 2.14 31.39 -2.73
CA THR A 269 1.50 30.08 -2.69
C THR A 269 2.15 29.15 -3.73
N PRO A 270 2.50 27.89 -3.36
CA PRO A 270 2.98 26.91 -4.31
C PRO A 270 1.98 26.72 -5.46
N ASP A 271 2.49 26.50 -6.67
CA ASP A 271 1.66 25.97 -7.76
C ASP A 271 1.42 24.46 -7.56
N ALA A 272 0.27 23.96 -8.04
CA ALA A 272 -0.17 22.60 -7.75
C ALA A 272 0.78 21.53 -8.30
N ASP A 273 1.26 21.70 -9.54
CA ASP A 273 2.16 20.74 -10.19
C ASP A 273 3.53 20.66 -9.50
N GLY A 274 4.12 21.81 -9.18
CA GLY A 274 5.39 21.88 -8.46
C GLY A 274 5.28 21.32 -7.05
N LEU A 275 4.19 21.64 -6.35
CA LEU A 275 3.92 21.10 -5.02
C LEU A 275 3.76 19.58 -5.06
N ARG A 276 2.94 19.04 -5.98
CA ARG A 276 2.79 17.59 -6.18
C ARG A 276 4.14 16.93 -6.41
N TYR A 277 4.96 17.47 -7.31
CA TYR A 277 6.27 16.93 -7.63
C TYR A 277 7.16 16.81 -6.39
N TRP A 278 7.22 17.85 -5.55
CA TRP A 278 8.07 17.83 -4.36
C TRP A 278 7.51 16.93 -3.26
N ILE A 279 6.19 16.89 -3.06
CA ILE A 279 5.55 15.97 -2.12
C ILE A 279 5.87 14.51 -2.51
N GLU A 280 5.62 14.12 -3.76
CA GLU A 280 5.90 12.75 -4.24
C GLU A 280 7.41 12.42 -4.17
N THR A 281 8.27 13.41 -4.45
CA THR A 281 9.72 13.24 -4.33
C THR A 281 10.14 12.99 -2.87
N MET A 282 9.56 13.70 -1.91
CA MET A 282 9.84 13.52 -0.48
C MET A 282 9.22 12.23 0.08
N ASP A 283 8.03 11.85 -0.38
CA ASP A 283 7.34 10.62 0.01
C ASP A 283 8.12 9.35 -0.42
N THR A 284 9.02 9.48 -1.40
CA THR A 284 9.96 8.41 -1.81
C THR A 284 11.34 8.51 -1.15
N GLY A 285 11.51 9.40 -0.17
CA GLY A 285 12.69 9.48 0.70
C GLY A 285 13.66 10.62 0.39
N ALA A 286 13.32 11.56 -0.51
CA ALA A 286 14.15 12.74 -0.71
C ALA A 286 14.12 13.65 0.53
N THR A 287 15.28 14.23 0.88
CA THR A 287 15.38 15.14 2.03
C THR A 287 14.90 16.54 1.67
N LEU A 288 14.50 17.31 2.67
CA LEU A 288 14.23 18.75 2.51
C LEU A 288 15.41 19.50 1.87
N LEU A 289 16.65 19.12 2.20
CA LEU A 289 17.84 19.72 1.60
C LEU A 289 17.90 19.47 0.09
N LYS A 290 17.46 18.30 -0.39
CA LYS A 290 17.39 18.01 -1.83
C LYS A 290 16.38 18.92 -2.53
N VAL A 291 15.24 19.19 -1.89
CA VAL A 291 14.23 20.15 -2.38
C VAL A 291 14.81 21.56 -2.42
N ALA A 292 15.46 21.99 -1.34
CA ALA A 292 16.12 23.29 -1.25
C ALA A 292 17.16 23.51 -2.35
N GLN A 293 17.97 22.49 -2.65
CA GLN A 293 18.93 22.51 -3.75
C GLN A 293 18.24 22.67 -5.11
N GLY A 294 17.10 21.99 -5.30
CA GLY A 294 16.27 22.13 -6.50
C GLY A 294 15.77 23.56 -6.70
N PHE A 295 15.29 24.20 -5.64
CA PHE A 295 14.86 25.59 -5.68
C PHE A 295 16.02 26.55 -5.92
N VAL A 296 17.10 26.48 -5.14
CA VAL A 296 18.27 27.37 -5.32
C VAL A 296 18.87 27.26 -6.72
N GLY A 297 18.80 26.07 -7.34
CA GLY A 297 19.25 25.83 -8.71
C GLY A 297 18.25 26.21 -9.81
N SER A 298 17.03 26.67 -9.47
CA SER A 298 15.98 26.93 -10.45
C SER A 298 16.13 28.31 -11.12
N SER A 299 15.58 28.45 -12.33
CA SER A 299 15.49 29.75 -13.00
C SER A 299 14.61 30.74 -12.23
N GLU A 300 13.61 30.26 -11.50
CA GLU A 300 12.74 31.09 -10.66
C GLU A 300 13.53 31.70 -9.49
N PHE A 301 14.40 30.94 -8.84
CA PHE A 301 15.25 31.47 -7.78
C PHE A 301 16.18 32.57 -8.29
N VAL A 302 16.76 32.40 -9.48
CA VAL A 302 17.56 33.46 -10.13
C VAL A 302 16.70 34.70 -10.41
N SER A 303 15.43 34.54 -10.75
CA SER A 303 14.50 35.66 -10.95
C SER A 303 14.17 36.40 -9.65
N VAL A 304 14.04 35.68 -8.52
CA VAL A 304 13.65 36.25 -7.22
C VAL A 304 14.84 36.89 -6.50
N TYR A 305 16.00 36.21 -6.48
CA TYR A 305 17.17 36.66 -5.70
C TYR A 305 18.26 37.31 -6.54
N GLY A 306 18.25 37.12 -7.87
CA GLY A 306 19.27 37.59 -8.78
C GLY A 306 20.39 36.58 -9.02
N ALA A 307 20.99 36.63 -10.22
CA ALA A 307 22.12 35.78 -10.56
C ALA A 307 23.33 36.09 -9.67
N GLY A 308 23.85 35.08 -8.97
CA GLY A 308 25.04 35.23 -8.13
C GLY A 308 24.85 36.10 -6.89
N VAL A 309 23.61 36.20 -6.36
CA VAL A 309 23.28 36.99 -5.15
C VAL A 309 24.33 36.84 -4.03
N GLY A 310 24.79 37.94 -3.44
CA GLY A 310 25.74 37.91 -2.32
C GLY A 310 25.12 37.28 -1.06
N ASN A 311 25.95 36.81 -0.13
CA ASN A 311 25.47 36.17 1.11
C ASN A 311 24.59 37.10 1.96
N ALA A 312 25.05 38.33 2.19
CA ALA A 312 24.31 39.33 2.96
C ALA A 312 22.94 39.66 2.33
N ASP A 313 22.93 39.93 1.02
CA ASP A 313 21.70 40.22 0.27
C ASP A 313 20.74 39.04 0.26
N TYR A 314 21.28 37.82 0.17
CA TYR A 314 20.48 36.60 0.21
C TYR A 314 19.79 36.42 1.56
N ILE A 315 20.52 36.58 2.67
CA ILE A 315 19.97 36.46 4.03
C ILE A 315 18.94 37.56 4.28
N ALA A 316 19.23 38.81 3.90
CA ALA A 316 18.29 39.91 4.04
C ALA A 316 16.97 39.64 3.29
N ARG A 317 17.04 39.12 2.06
CA ARG A 317 15.85 38.72 1.29
C ARG A 317 15.10 37.56 1.91
N LEU A 318 15.78 36.59 2.54
CA LEU A 318 15.09 35.50 3.25
C LEU A 318 14.32 36.03 4.47
N TYR A 319 14.88 36.96 5.24
CA TYR A 319 14.15 37.58 6.34
C TYR A 319 12.87 38.27 5.87
N GLU A 320 12.93 39.03 4.77
CA GLU A 320 11.75 39.69 4.21
C GLU A 320 10.76 38.69 3.60
N ASN A 321 11.22 37.80 2.71
CA ASN A 321 10.35 36.87 1.96
C ASN A 321 9.74 35.78 2.84
N VAL A 322 10.45 35.32 3.87
CA VAL A 322 10.02 34.19 4.71
C VAL A 322 9.32 34.68 5.97
N LEU A 323 9.83 35.74 6.58
CA LEU A 323 9.39 36.19 7.91
C LEU A 323 8.65 37.55 7.86
N GLY A 324 8.59 38.21 6.71
CA GLY A 324 7.90 39.49 6.53
C GLY A 324 8.50 40.64 7.32
N ARG A 325 9.78 40.55 7.69
CA ARG A 325 10.47 41.54 8.52
C ARG A 325 11.96 41.60 8.22
N ALA A 326 12.59 42.72 8.58
CA ALA A 326 14.04 42.82 8.60
C ALA A 326 14.67 41.87 9.62
N GLY A 327 15.82 41.30 9.26
CA GLY A 327 16.62 40.48 10.16
C GLY A 327 17.28 41.29 11.25
N GLU A 328 17.27 40.77 12.47
CA GLU A 328 18.04 41.30 13.58
C GLU A 328 19.54 41.03 13.40
N ALA A 329 20.39 41.94 13.91
CA ALA A 329 21.84 41.87 13.71
C ALA A 329 22.47 40.53 14.13
N GLY A 330 21.99 39.93 15.23
CA GLY A 330 22.48 38.64 15.70
C GLY A 330 22.10 37.47 14.80
N GLY A 331 20.90 37.48 14.24
CA GLY A 331 20.43 36.43 13.34
C GLY A 331 21.05 36.53 11.95
N ILE A 332 21.23 37.76 11.42
CA ILE A 332 22.01 37.98 10.20
C ILE A 332 23.43 37.46 10.38
N ALA A 333 24.13 37.85 11.45
CA ALA A 333 25.48 37.40 11.73
C ALA A 333 25.57 35.86 11.85
N TYR A 334 24.60 35.22 12.50
CA TYR A 334 24.53 33.76 12.59
C TYR A 334 24.49 33.08 11.21
N TRP A 335 23.64 33.54 10.30
CA TRP A 335 23.53 32.96 8.97
C TRP A 335 24.72 33.30 8.07
N GLU A 336 25.29 34.49 8.19
CA GLU A 336 26.51 34.87 7.50
C GLU A 336 27.69 33.98 7.91
N ASP A 337 27.89 33.76 9.20
CA ASP A 337 28.93 32.88 9.74
C ASP A 337 28.79 31.45 9.23
N ARG A 338 27.55 30.95 9.08
CA ARG A 338 27.28 29.62 8.49
C ARG A 338 27.73 29.56 7.04
N LEU A 339 27.37 30.55 6.22
CA LEU A 339 27.76 30.60 4.81
C LEU A 339 29.27 30.76 4.64
N VAL A 340 29.92 31.59 5.46
CA VAL A 340 31.38 31.73 5.48
C VAL A 340 32.05 30.43 5.93
N GLY A 341 31.44 29.72 6.88
CA GLY A 341 31.87 28.40 7.36
C GLY A 341 31.64 27.24 6.38
N GLY A 342 31.12 27.50 5.17
CA GLY A 342 30.96 26.52 4.10
C GLY A 342 29.56 25.93 3.97
N ALA A 343 28.57 26.39 4.73
CA ALA A 343 27.17 26.05 4.47
C ALA A 343 26.74 26.58 3.09
N THR A 344 25.90 25.80 2.43
CA THR A 344 25.27 26.15 1.16
C THR A 344 24.07 27.04 1.37
N LYS A 345 23.70 27.82 0.34
CA LYS A 345 22.44 28.59 0.34
C LYS A 345 21.21 27.70 0.51
N ALA A 346 21.26 26.46 0.01
CA ALA A 346 20.19 25.48 0.18
C ALA A 346 20.02 25.07 1.65
N GLU A 347 21.10 24.92 2.41
CA GLU A 347 21.03 24.66 3.86
C GLU A 347 20.45 25.84 4.62
N VAL A 348 20.80 27.07 4.22
CA VAL A 348 20.21 28.30 4.80
C VAL A 348 18.72 28.40 4.47
N LEU A 349 18.31 28.17 3.22
CA LEU A 349 16.89 28.16 2.82
C LEU A 349 16.07 27.14 3.63
N ALA A 350 16.57 25.90 3.73
CA ALA A 350 15.91 24.86 4.51
C ALA A 350 15.80 25.25 5.99
N GLY A 351 16.84 25.90 6.54
CA GLY A 351 16.84 26.41 7.91
C GLY A 351 15.80 27.51 8.15
N PHE A 352 15.63 28.45 7.21
CA PHE A 352 14.57 29.47 7.28
C PHE A 352 13.18 28.85 7.15
N SER A 353 13.00 27.94 6.18
CA SER A 353 11.73 27.23 5.93
C SER A 353 11.20 26.52 7.19
N GLU A 354 12.10 25.86 7.94
CA GLU A 354 11.72 25.08 9.13
C GLU A 354 11.95 25.84 10.44
N SER A 355 12.17 27.16 10.36
CA SER A 355 12.19 27.99 11.56
C SER A 355 10.82 27.98 12.23
N ALA A 356 10.78 28.04 13.56
CA ALA A 356 9.53 28.08 14.32
C ALA A 356 8.62 29.25 13.91
N GLU A 357 9.23 30.38 13.52
CA GLU A 357 8.53 31.56 13.03
C GLU A 357 7.84 31.31 11.68
N ASN A 358 8.54 30.70 10.71
CA ASN A 358 7.93 30.37 9.43
C ASN A 358 6.84 29.29 9.58
N ILE A 359 7.10 28.23 10.35
CA ILE A 359 6.09 27.18 10.62
C ILE A 359 4.81 27.81 11.18
N LEU A 360 4.94 28.75 12.12
CA LEU A 360 3.79 29.48 12.67
C LEU A 360 3.12 30.35 11.61
N GLY A 361 3.90 31.08 10.80
CA GLY A 361 3.40 31.94 9.72
C GLY A 361 2.61 31.19 8.65
N VAL A 362 3.00 29.95 8.34
CA VAL A 362 2.33 29.10 7.34
C VAL A 362 1.12 28.36 7.91
N SER A 363 1.11 28.07 9.22
CA SER A 363 0.16 27.13 9.84
C SER A 363 -1.31 27.36 9.48
N ALA A 364 -1.76 28.63 9.46
CA ALA A 364 -3.13 28.98 9.10
C ALA A 364 -3.48 28.68 7.63
N SER A 365 -2.51 28.79 6.72
CA SER A 365 -2.71 28.58 5.28
C SER A 365 -2.87 27.10 4.91
N ILE A 366 -2.43 26.20 5.79
CA ILE A 366 -2.44 24.74 5.56
C ILE A 366 -3.26 23.99 6.62
N ALA A 367 -3.99 24.69 7.49
CA ALA A 367 -4.69 24.10 8.63
C ALA A 367 -5.74 23.04 8.23
N ASP A 368 -6.36 23.21 7.06
CA ASP A 368 -7.37 22.30 6.52
C ASP A 368 -6.78 21.18 5.63
N GLY A 369 -5.45 21.04 5.62
CA GLY A 369 -4.73 20.14 4.73
C GLY A 369 -4.16 20.85 3.50
N ILE A 370 -3.33 20.13 2.75
CA ILE A 370 -2.62 20.63 1.57
C ILE A 370 -3.17 19.92 0.34
N TRP A 371 -3.90 20.66 -0.50
CA TRP A 371 -4.47 20.12 -1.74
C TRP A 371 -3.49 20.19 -2.90
N TYR A 372 -3.35 19.10 -3.66
CA TYR A 372 -2.61 19.04 -4.92
C TYR A 372 -3.28 18.08 -5.92
N VAL A 373 -3.03 18.27 -7.21
CA VAL A 373 -3.65 17.51 -8.32
C VAL A 373 -2.63 16.80 -9.18
#